data_AF-B9SR55-F1
#
_entry.id   AF-B9SR55-F1
#
_cell.length_a   1.000
_cell.length_b   1.000
_cell.length_c   1.000
_cell.angle_alpha   90.00
_cell.angle_beta   90.00
_cell.angle_gamma   90.00
#
_symmetry.space_group_name_H-M   'P 1'
#
loop_
_entity.id
_entity.type
_entity.pdbx_description
1 polymer ?
#
loop_
_entity_poly.entity_id
_entity_poly.type
_entity_poly.pdbx_seq_one_letter_code
_entity_poly.pdbx_strand_id
1 'polypeptide(L)'
;MGSKETTPFPTTGDKYRSFLYDEAETTQWRDGGPPNYDSVNQLFEEGRSEEWPKGSLEEIVQNAIKSWEMELSHKTCLQDFKTINPDKFKLIVNGRKGLSAEETLRIGSYNALLKSSMPKELQYYKADEESFESSHEAFRLALPRGFAWEVISVYSGPPVITFKFRHWGFFEGPFKGHAPTGEKVQFYGLGVLKV
;
A
#
# COMPACT_ATOMS: atom_id res chain seq x y z
N MET A 1 20.81 -16.62 31.20
CA MET A 1 20.49 -16.86 29.78
C MET A 1 18.98 -16.89 29.67
N GLY A 2 18.38 -15.76 29.29
CA GLY A 2 16.92 -15.68 29.06
C GLY A 2 16.63 -16.11 27.64
N SER A 3 15.91 -17.22 27.47
CA SER A 3 15.35 -17.65 26.20
C SER A 3 14.40 -16.59 25.68
N LYS A 4 14.73 -15.96 24.55
CA LYS A 4 13.76 -15.16 23.79
C LYS A 4 12.69 -16.12 23.28
N GLU A 5 11.48 -15.98 23.80
CA GLU A 5 10.30 -16.60 23.21
C GLU A 5 10.12 -16.03 21.80
N THR A 6 10.45 -16.84 20.79
CA THR A 6 9.99 -16.63 19.42
C THR A 6 8.50 -16.92 19.41
N THR A 7 7.70 -15.86 19.31
CA THR A 7 6.28 -15.97 18.98
C THR A 7 6.12 -16.76 17.68
N PRO A 8 5.24 -17.77 17.64
CA PRO A 8 5.07 -18.61 16.46
C PRO A 8 4.50 -17.75 15.32
N PHE A 9 5.13 -17.82 14.15
CA PHE A 9 4.60 -17.25 12.91
C PHE A 9 3.22 -17.87 12.62
N PRO A 10 2.19 -17.07 12.29
CA PRO A 10 0.88 -17.60 11.91
C PRO A 10 1.04 -18.55 10.72
N THR A 11 0.60 -19.80 10.87
CA THR A 11 0.75 -20.89 9.90
C THR A 11 -0.22 -20.79 8.71
N THR A 12 -0.93 -19.68 8.57
CA THR A 12 -1.85 -19.39 7.46
C THR A 12 -1.42 -18.08 6.82
N GLY A 13 -1.02 -18.12 5.55
CA GLY A 13 -0.57 -16.93 4.83
C GLY A 13 -1.62 -15.81 4.79
N ASP A 14 -1.20 -14.57 4.47
CA ASP A 14 -2.10 -13.43 4.37
C ASP A 14 -3.10 -13.64 3.22
N LYS A 15 -4.39 -13.46 3.51
CA LYS A 15 -5.50 -13.68 2.56
C LYS A 15 -5.47 -12.72 1.36
N TYR A 16 -4.89 -11.54 1.55
CA TYR A 16 -5.00 -10.40 0.63
C TYR A 16 -3.69 -10.00 -0.05
N ARG A 17 -2.58 -10.59 0.36
CA ARG A 17 -1.24 -10.28 -0.13
C ARG A 17 -0.52 -11.58 -0.45
N SER A 18 -0.37 -11.81 -1.75
CA SER A 18 0.58 -12.79 -2.26
C SER A 18 2.01 -12.43 -1.82
N PHE A 19 2.83 -13.47 -1.64
CA PHE A 19 4.26 -13.35 -1.35
C PHE A 19 4.61 -12.67 -0.01
N LEU A 20 3.72 -12.61 0.98
CA LEU A 20 4.12 -12.11 2.31
C LEU A 20 4.97 -13.13 3.08
N TYR A 21 4.58 -14.42 3.01
CA TYR A 21 5.20 -15.50 3.77
C TYR A 21 5.89 -16.56 2.88
N ASP A 22 5.68 -16.52 1.57
CA ASP A 22 6.36 -17.38 0.58
C ASP A 22 7.69 -16.75 0.10
N GLU A 23 8.36 -16.03 1.00
CA GLU A 23 9.57 -15.28 0.69
C GLU A 23 10.82 -16.09 0.98
N ALA A 24 11.87 -15.86 0.17
CA ALA A 24 13.16 -16.47 0.42
C ALA A 24 13.70 -15.96 1.76
N GLU A 25 14.42 -16.81 2.52
CA GLU A 25 15.10 -16.42 3.77
C GLU A 25 16.04 -15.21 3.58
N THR A 26 16.40 -14.90 2.34
CA THR A 26 17.29 -13.81 1.94
C THR A 26 16.59 -12.49 1.62
N THR A 27 15.27 -12.40 1.75
CA THR A 27 14.49 -11.20 1.42
C THR A 27 14.87 -10.03 2.32
N GLN A 28 15.15 -8.87 1.73
CA GLN A 28 15.64 -7.69 2.46
C GLN A 28 14.49 -6.80 2.93
N TRP A 29 13.96 -7.14 4.10
CA TRP A 29 12.93 -6.38 4.79
C TRP A 29 13.48 -5.13 5.48
N ARG A 30 12.76 -4.02 5.34
CA ARG A 30 13.08 -2.70 5.92
C ARG A 30 13.15 -2.73 7.44
N ASP A 31 12.22 -3.45 8.07
CA ASP A 31 12.10 -3.57 9.52
C ASP A 31 12.63 -4.93 10.04
N GLY A 32 13.48 -5.62 9.25
CA GLY A 32 14.12 -6.88 9.62
C GLY A 32 13.24 -8.13 9.53
N GLY A 33 11.98 -8.01 9.11
CA GLY A 33 11.08 -9.13 8.87
C GLY A 33 9.80 -8.74 8.14
N PRO A 34 8.95 -9.72 7.78
CA PRO A 34 7.67 -9.46 7.12
C PRO A 34 6.74 -8.63 8.02
N PRO A 35 6.01 -7.65 7.48
CA PRO A 35 5.04 -6.85 8.23
C PRO A 35 3.83 -7.67 8.70
N ASN A 36 3.20 -7.24 9.78
CA ASN A 36 1.89 -7.73 10.22
C ASN A 36 0.77 -6.83 9.65
N TYR A 37 -0.24 -7.45 9.03
CA TYR A 37 -1.40 -6.77 8.44
C TYR A 37 -2.74 -7.07 9.14
N ASP A 38 -2.74 -7.74 10.29
CA ASP A 38 -3.95 -8.21 10.98
C ASP A 38 -4.94 -7.07 11.23
N SER A 39 -4.47 -5.92 11.72
CA SER A 39 -5.34 -4.77 12.02
C SER A 39 -6.02 -4.19 10.78
N VAL A 40 -5.29 -4.03 9.66
CA VAL A 40 -5.89 -3.49 8.43
C VAL A 40 -6.73 -4.53 7.71
N ASN A 41 -6.40 -5.82 7.87
CA ASN A 41 -7.21 -6.92 7.34
C ASN A 41 -8.55 -7.01 8.09
N GLN A 42 -8.53 -6.87 9.42
CA GLN A 42 -9.76 -6.77 10.21
C GLN A 42 -10.59 -5.55 9.78
N LEU A 43 -9.98 -4.37 9.67
CA LEU A 43 -10.65 -3.15 9.18
C LEU A 43 -11.25 -3.33 7.77
N PHE A 44 -10.54 -4.05 6.89
CA PHE A 44 -11.00 -4.35 5.55
C PHE A 44 -12.22 -5.28 5.58
N GLU A 45 -12.18 -6.36 6.36
CA GLU A 45 -13.30 -7.30 6.50
C GLU A 45 -14.56 -6.65 7.07
N GLU A 46 -14.39 -5.79 8.08
CA GLU A 46 -15.50 -5.06 8.70
C GLU A 46 -16.11 -4.00 7.78
N GLY A 47 -15.33 -3.47 6.82
CA GLY A 47 -15.71 -2.30 6.03
C GLY A 47 -15.92 -2.52 4.53
N ARG A 48 -15.49 -3.66 3.97
CA ARG A 48 -15.60 -3.94 2.52
C ARG A 48 -17.07 -3.95 2.07
N SER A 49 -17.28 -3.45 0.87
CA SER A 49 -18.56 -3.49 0.17
C SER A 49 -18.67 -4.67 -0.79
N GLU A 50 -17.54 -5.15 -1.30
CA GLU A 50 -17.49 -6.18 -2.34
C GLU A 50 -16.82 -7.47 -1.83
N GLU A 51 -17.38 -8.60 -2.21
CA GLU A 51 -16.78 -9.93 -2.04
C GLU A 51 -16.60 -10.60 -3.40
N TRP A 52 -15.36 -10.67 -3.84
CA TRP A 52 -15.02 -11.17 -5.17
C TRP A 52 -14.88 -12.70 -5.18
N PRO A 53 -15.44 -13.40 -6.19
CA PRO A 53 -15.24 -14.84 -6.32
C PRO A 53 -13.76 -15.19 -6.44
N LYS A 54 -13.36 -16.32 -5.85
CA LYS A 54 -11.99 -16.82 -5.96
C LYS A 54 -11.60 -17.05 -7.42
N GLY A 55 -10.46 -16.51 -7.84
CA GLY A 55 -9.94 -16.57 -9.20
C GLY A 55 -10.56 -15.54 -10.16
N SER A 56 -11.46 -14.67 -9.68
CA SER A 56 -11.97 -13.55 -10.48
C SER A 56 -10.87 -12.52 -10.76
N LEU A 57 -11.07 -11.73 -11.82
CA LEU A 57 -10.12 -10.67 -12.16
C LEU A 57 -10.04 -9.61 -11.06
N GLU A 58 -11.18 -9.33 -10.41
CA GLU A 58 -11.29 -8.39 -9.31
C GLU A 58 -10.48 -8.83 -8.08
N GLU A 59 -10.57 -10.12 -7.71
CA GLU A 59 -9.74 -10.69 -6.63
C GLU A 59 -8.25 -10.61 -6.99
N ILE A 60 -7.89 -10.95 -8.22
CA ILE A 60 -6.50 -10.92 -8.70
C ILE A 60 -5.94 -9.50 -8.67
N VAL A 61 -6.67 -8.51 -9.20
CA VAL A 61 -6.27 -7.10 -9.16
C VAL A 61 -6.14 -6.62 -7.72
N GLN A 62 -7.06 -7.05 -6.85
CA GLN A 62 -7.02 -6.66 -5.46
C GLN A 62 -5.77 -7.15 -4.75
N ASN A 63 -5.45 -8.43 -4.93
CA ASN A 63 -4.26 -9.02 -4.33
C ASN A 63 -2.99 -8.43 -4.94
N ALA A 64 -2.95 -8.20 -6.27
CA ALA A 64 -1.79 -7.63 -6.94
C ALA A 64 -1.43 -6.22 -6.42
N ILE A 65 -2.42 -5.33 -6.26
CA ILE A 65 -2.17 -3.97 -5.75
C ILE A 65 -1.76 -4.01 -4.27
N LYS A 66 -2.46 -4.77 -3.42
CA LYS A 66 -2.11 -4.88 -2.00
C LYS A 66 -0.72 -5.50 -1.78
N SER A 67 -0.34 -6.48 -2.59
CA SER A 67 1.01 -7.04 -2.59
C SER A 67 2.04 -6.02 -3.06
N TRP A 68 1.78 -5.26 -4.13
CA TRP A 68 2.73 -4.26 -4.62
C TRP A 68 2.97 -3.16 -3.58
N GLU A 69 1.92 -2.67 -2.92
CA GLU A 69 2.05 -1.69 -1.83
C GLU A 69 2.85 -2.24 -0.65
N MET A 70 2.66 -3.53 -0.31
CA MET A 70 3.43 -4.22 0.72
C MET A 70 4.91 -4.30 0.35
N GLU A 71 5.22 -4.77 -0.85
CA GLU A 71 6.60 -4.85 -1.34
C GLU A 71 7.26 -3.47 -1.34
N LEU A 72 6.56 -2.45 -1.86
CA LEU A 72 7.06 -1.09 -1.94
C LEU A 72 7.35 -0.47 -0.57
N SER A 73 6.50 -0.74 0.42
CA SER A 73 6.62 -0.15 1.75
C SER A 73 7.64 -0.89 2.61
N HIS A 74 7.76 -2.21 2.45
CA HIS A 74 8.51 -3.05 3.41
C HIS A 74 9.75 -3.72 2.84
N LYS A 75 9.90 -3.87 1.52
CA LYS A 75 11.15 -4.38 0.92
C LYS A 75 12.08 -3.21 0.60
N THR A 76 13.39 -3.48 0.64
CA THR A 76 14.44 -2.47 0.36
C THR A 76 15.21 -2.75 -0.93
N CYS A 77 14.99 -3.91 -1.55
CA CYS A 77 15.65 -4.33 -2.78
C CYS A 77 14.60 -4.63 -3.86
N LEU A 78 14.75 -4.04 -5.05
CA LEU A 78 13.82 -4.28 -6.17
C LEU A 78 13.88 -5.71 -6.72
N GLN A 79 14.99 -6.41 -6.56
CA GLN A 79 15.11 -7.80 -7.01
C GLN A 79 14.24 -8.75 -6.19
N ASP A 80 13.80 -8.32 -5.01
CA ASP A 80 12.87 -9.07 -4.17
C ASP A 80 11.40 -8.81 -4.58
N PHE A 81 11.13 -7.89 -5.52
CA PHE A 81 9.76 -7.59 -5.95
C PHE A 81 9.28 -8.64 -6.94
N LYS A 82 8.12 -9.22 -6.65
CA LYS A 82 7.46 -10.22 -7.50
C LYS A 82 6.26 -9.64 -8.25
N THR A 83 5.75 -8.48 -7.81
CA THR A 83 4.55 -7.86 -8.39
C THR A 83 4.80 -7.04 -9.65
N ILE A 84 6.07 -6.71 -9.95
CA ILE A 84 6.44 -5.84 -11.06
C ILE A 84 7.66 -6.39 -11.80
N ASN A 85 7.83 -5.98 -13.06
CA ASN A 85 9.11 -6.08 -13.76
C ASN A 85 9.89 -4.77 -13.50
N PRO A 86 11.00 -4.78 -12.74
CA PRO A 86 11.71 -3.55 -12.38
C PRO A 86 12.16 -2.72 -13.58
N ASP A 87 12.64 -3.37 -14.65
CA ASP A 87 13.16 -2.70 -15.84
C ASP A 87 12.07 -1.98 -16.66
N LYS A 88 10.82 -2.44 -16.55
CA LYS A 88 9.69 -1.93 -17.34
C LYS A 88 8.69 -1.13 -16.51
N PHE A 89 8.75 -1.20 -15.18
CA PHE A 89 7.77 -0.59 -14.31
C PHE A 89 7.77 0.93 -14.44
N LYS A 90 6.56 1.49 -14.52
CA LYS A 90 6.31 2.92 -14.46
C LYS A 90 5.09 3.22 -13.61
N LEU A 91 5.26 4.04 -12.58
CA LEU A 91 4.15 4.61 -11.80
C LEU A 91 3.81 6.00 -12.32
N ILE A 92 2.60 6.18 -12.84
CA ILE A 92 2.08 7.46 -13.35
C ILE A 92 0.87 7.85 -12.51
N VAL A 93 0.89 9.03 -11.92
CA VAL A 93 -0.16 9.49 -11.00
C VAL A 93 -0.73 10.81 -11.50
N ASN A 94 -2.04 10.87 -11.73
CA ASN A 94 -2.78 12.08 -12.09
C ASN A 94 -2.13 12.90 -13.23
N GLY A 95 -1.68 12.22 -14.28
CA GLY A 95 -1.09 12.83 -15.48
C GLY A 95 0.35 13.34 -15.31
N ARG A 96 1.00 13.09 -14.16
CA ARG A 96 2.40 13.48 -13.94
C ARG A 96 3.37 12.59 -14.74
N LYS A 97 4.63 13.02 -14.80
CA LYS A 97 5.73 12.20 -15.34
C LYS A 97 5.82 10.87 -14.58
N GLY A 98 6.00 9.78 -15.33
CA GLY A 98 6.15 8.44 -14.76
C GLY A 98 7.46 8.26 -13.99
N LEU A 99 7.38 7.62 -12.83
CA LEU A 99 8.50 7.22 -11.99
C LEU A 99 8.93 5.79 -12.32
N SER A 100 10.24 5.53 -12.36
CA SER A 100 10.82 4.18 -12.39
C SER A 100 10.57 3.41 -11.08
N ALA A 101 10.86 2.11 -11.08
CA ALA A 101 10.81 1.30 -9.87
C ALA A 101 11.77 1.84 -8.80
N GLU A 102 12.99 2.20 -9.20
CA GLU A 102 14.04 2.73 -8.32
C GLU A 102 13.63 4.06 -7.71
N GLU A 103 13.09 4.98 -8.51
CA GLU A 103 12.58 6.26 -8.01
C GLU A 103 11.43 6.06 -7.04
N THR A 104 10.49 5.16 -7.36
CA THR A 104 9.31 4.88 -6.54
C THR A 104 9.70 4.27 -5.19
N LEU A 105 10.59 3.28 -5.18
CA LEU A 105 11.13 2.67 -3.95
C LEU A 105 11.87 3.69 -3.09
N ARG A 106 12.67 4.56 -3.70
CA ARG A 106 13.46 5.57 -2.98
C ARG A 106 12.58 6.62 -2.29
N ILE A 107 11.52 7.10 -2.95
CA ILE A 107 10.67 8.18 -2.39
C ILE A 107 9.54 7.65 -1.50
N GLY A 108 9.08 6.42 -1.74
CA GLY A 108 7.97 5.79 -1.02
C GLY A 108 6.58 6.07 -1.62
N SER A 109 5.63 5.20 -1.27
CA SER A 109 4.25 5.20 -1.79
C SER A 109 3.51 6.53 -1.52
N TYR A 110 3.47 7.00 -0.27
CA TYR A 110 2.79 8.25 0.10
C TYR A 110 3.31 9.45 -0.67
N ASN A 111 4.63 9.61 -0.76
CA ASN A 111 5.24 10.71 -1.50
C ASN A 111 4.97 10.61 -3.00
N ALA A 112 5.07 9.41 -3.59
CA ALA A 112 4.80 9.19 -5.00
C ALA A 112 3.34 9.51 -5.38
N LEU A 113 2.39 9.02 -4.57
CA LEU A 113 0.95 9.11 -4.83
C LEU A 113 0.40 10.50 -4.50
N LEU A 114 0.75 11.06 -3.34
CA LEU A 114 0.18 12.32 -2.84
C LEU A 114 0.93 13.58 -3.29
N LYS A 115 2.01 13.43 -4.07
CA LYS A 115 2.65 14.59 -4.71
C LYS A 115 1.61 15.43 -5.46
N SER A 116 1.73 16.74 -5.35
CA SER A 116 0.77 17.68 -5.90
C SER A 116 1.48 18.78 -6.68
N SER A 117 0.88 19.23 -7.77
CA SER A 117 1.31 20.43 -8.51
C SER A 117 0.59 21.69 -8.07
N MET A 118 -0.24 21.61 -7.03
CA MET A 118 -0.93 22.77 -6.44
C MET A 118 0.09 23.76 -5.86
N PRO A 119 -0.24 25.06 -5.77
CA PRO A 119 0.56 26.03 -5.02
C PRO A 119 0.87 25.54 -3.61
N LYS A 120 2.07 25.85 -3.09
CA LYS A 120 2.56 25.32 -1.81
C LYS A 120 1.63 25.63 -0.64
N GLU A 121 0.93 26.76 -0.72
CA GLU A 121 -0.01 27.24 0.29
C GLU A 121 -1.28 26.37 0.36
N LEU A 122 -1.58 25.62 -0.69
CA LEU A 122 -2.72 24.70 -0.79
C LEU A 122 -2.32 23.23 -0.61
N GLN A 123 -1.03 22.97 -0.32
CA GLN A 123 -0.54 21.62 -0.04
C GLN A 123 -0.60 21.33 1.46
N TYR A 124 -1.66 20.65 1.89
CA TYR A 124 -1.80 20.16 3.27
C TYR A 124 -0.85 18.99 3.59
N TYR A 125 -0.41 18.28 2.56
CA TYR A 125 0.68 17.32 2.62
C TYR A 125 1.73 17.72 1.59
N LYS A 126 2.95 18.00 2.06
CA LYS A 126 4.04 18.48 1.23
C LYS A 126 5.04 17.36 0.96
N ALA A 127 4.75 16.53 -0.04
CA ALA A 127 5.56 15.36 -0.38
C ALA A 127 7.05 15.67 -0.60
N ASP A 128 7.38 16.87 -1.09
CA ASP A 128 8.77 17.29 -1.34
C ASP A 128 9.53 17.68 -0.06
N GLU A 129 8.85 17.79 1.08
CA GLU A 129 9.44 18.06 2.41
C GLU A 129 9.55 16.78 3.28
N GLU A 130 9.10 15.63 2.78
CA GLU A 130 9.05 14.37 3.52
C GLU A 130 10.07 13.34 3.02
N SER A 131 10.67 12.59 3.95
CA SER A 131 11.39 11.36 3.61
C SER A 131 10.42 10.19 3.47
N PHE A 132 10.94 9.03 3.05
CA PHE A 132 10.19 7.78 3.11
C PHE A 132 9.70 7.52 4.55
N GLU A 133 10.59 7.65 5.53
CA GLU A 133 10.33 7.36 6.93
C GLU A 133 9.33 8.34 7.53
N SER A 134 9.52 9.65 7.32
CA SER A 134 8.64 10.67 7.91
C SER A 134 7.22 10.61 7.36
N SER A 135 7.07 10.27 6.07
CA SER A 135 5.76 10.05 5.46
C SER A 135 5.05 8.81 6.02
N HIS A 136 5.75 7.68 6.11
CA HIS A 136 5.20 6.44 6.65
C HIS A 136 4.85 6.55 8.13
N GLU A 137 5.68 7.24 8.92
CA GLU A 137 5.37 7.53 10.32
C GLU A 137 4.12 8.42 10.43
N ALA A 138 4.04 9.51 9.68
CA ALA A 138 2.90 10.43 9.74
C ALA A 138 1.57 9.73 9.45
N PHE A 139 1.50 8.89 8.41
CA PHE A 139 0.26 8.19 8.06
C PHE A 139 -0.05 7.01 8.98
N ARG A 140 0.96 6.26 9.45
CA ARG A 140 0.73 5.18 10.44
C ARG A 140 0.24 5.72 11.77
N LEU A 141 0.74 6.88 12.21
CA LEU A 141 0.25 7.55 13.40
C LEU A 141 -1.17 8.05 13.21
N ALA A 142 -1.47 8.71 12.07
CA ALA A 142 -2.80 9.25 11.80
C ALA A 142 -3.89 8.17 11.67
N LEU A 143 -3.54 7.03 11.07
CA LEU A 143 -4.44 5.92 10.74
C LEU A 143 -3.93 4.64 11.41
N PRO A 144 -4.01 4.52 12.75
CA PRO A 144 -3.37 3.42 13.50
C PRO A 144 -3.94 2.03 13.16
N ARG A 145 -5.19 1.94 12.67
CA ARG A 145 -5.80 0.69 12.17
C ARG A 145 -5.38 0.35 10.74
N GLY A 146 -4.58 1.21 10.10
CA GLY A 146 -4.24 1.16 8.69
C GLY A 146 -5.20 1.92 7.79
N PHE A 147 -4.89 1.92 6.49
CA PHE A 147 -5.67 2.55 5.44
C PHE A 147 -6.07 1.48 4.43
N ALA A 148 -7.25 0.89 4.66
CA ALA A 148 -7.74 -0.21 3.85
C ALA A 148 -7.90 0.21 2.39
N TRP A 149 -7.67 -0.73 1.47
CA TRP A 149 -7.80 -0.55 0.04
C TRP A 149 -8.68 -1.66 -0.54
N GLU A 150 -9.58 -1.31 -1.46
CA GLU A 150 -10.56 -2.22 -2.07
C GLU A 150 -10.75 -1.94 -3.54
N VAL A 151 -10.86 -3.02 -4.35
CA VAL A 151 -11.39 -2.93 -5.71
C VAL A 151 -12.92 -2.85 -5.63
N ILE A 152 -13.48 -1.81 -6.23
CA ILE A 152 -14.93 -1.58 -6.31
C ILE A 152 -15.52 -2.14 -7.60
N SER A 153 -14.78 -2.07 -8.70
CA SER A 153 -15.19 -2.67 -9.98
C SER A 153 -14.01 -2.73 -10.95
N VAL A 154 -13.98 -3.73 -11.81
CA VAL A 154 -13.06 -3.83 -12.94
C VAL A 154 -13.83 -3.62 -14.24
N TYR A 155 -13.32 -2.75 -15.10
CA TYR A 155 -13.99 -2.33 -16.34
C TYR A 155 -13.39 -2.95 -17.60
N SER A 156 -12.15 -3.46 -17.53
CA SER A 156 -11.48 -4.09 -18.67
C SER A 156 -10.53 -5.20 -18.23
N GLY A 157 -10.36 -6.19 -19.11
CA GLY A 157 -9.39 -7.27 -18.93
C GLY A 157 -7.99 -6.95 -19.47
N PRO A 158 -7.03 -7.88 -19.31
CA PRO A 158 -5.70 -7.77 -19.89
C PRO A 158 -5.72 -7.51 -21.42
N PRO A 159 -4.69 -6.83 -21.98
CA PRO A 159 -3.45 -6.40 -21.33
C PRO A 159 -3.52 -5.04 -20.62
N VAL A 160 -4.66 -4.35 -20.69
CA VAL A 160 -4.87 -3.04 -20.04
C VAL A 160 -6.12 -3.10 -19.18
N ILE A 161 -5.92 -3.31 -17.89
CA ILE A 161 -6.97 -3.46 -16.89
C ILE A 161 -7.26 -2.07 -16.31
N THR A 162 -8.51 -1.63 -16.39
CA THR A 162 -9.00 -0.40 -15.77
C THR A 162 -9.93 -0.78 -14.63
N PHE A 163 -9.78 -0.16 -13.46
CA PHE A 163 -10.60 -0.48 -12.30
C PHE A 163 -10.86 0.77 -11.46
N LYS A 164 -11.95 0.73 -10.70
CA LYS A 164 -12.27 1.69 -9.65
C LYS A 164 -11.88 1.10 -8.30
N PHE A 165 -11.27 1.91 -7.45
CA PHE A 165 -10.87 1.51 -6.11
C PHE A 165 -11.35 2.50 -5.05
N ARG A 166 -11.26 2.07 -3.80
CA ARG A 166 -11.53 2.87 -2.61
C ARG A 166 -10.39 2.71 -1.62
N HIS A 167 -9.97 3.80 -1.01
CA HIS A 167 -9.20 3.77 0.24
C HIS A 167 -10.05 4.32 1.39
N TRP A 168 -9.91 3.75 2.59
CA TRP A 168 -10.53 4.29 3.80
C TRP A 168 -9.81 3.90 5.09
N GLY A 169 -9.98 4.73 6.11
CA GLY A 169 -9.49 4.51 7.47
C GLY A 169 -10.12 5.51 8.43
N PHE A 170 -9.82 5.39 9.72
CA PHE A 170 -10.33 6.30 10.75
C PHE A 170 -9.19 7.20 11.24
N PHE A 171 -9.42 8.51 11.24
CA PHE A 171 -8.43 9.49 11.67
C PHE A 171 -8.36 9.57 13.20
N GLU A 172 -7.60 8.65 13.79
CA GLU A 172 -7.59 8.39 15.23
C GLU A 172 -6.28 8.74 15.93
N GLY A 173 -5.22 9.04 15.18
CA GLY A 173 -4.02 9.64 15.75
C GLY A 173 -3.69 11.00 15.15
N PRO A 174 -2.64 11.68 15.66
CA PRO A 174 -2.29 13.01 15.21
C PRO A 174 -1.72 12.99 13.79
N PHE A 175 -1.96 14.07 13.03
CA PHE A 175 -1.37 14.26 11.71
C PHE A 175 -0.88 15.69 11.54
N LYS A 176 0.44 15.89 11.44
CA LYS A 176 1.06 17.19 11.10
C LYS A 176 0.51 18.38 11.91
N GLY A 177 0.33 18.20 13.22
CA GLY A 177 -0.18 19.23 14.14
C GLY A 177 -1.71 19.29 14.25
N HIS A 178 -2.44 18.46 13.51
CA HIS A 178 -3.89 18.31 13.62
C HIS A 178 -4.24 17.18 14.59
N ALA A 179 -5.19 17.45 15.49
CA ALA A 179 -5.74 16.45 16.41
C ALA A 179 -6.64 15.44 15.66
N PRO A 180 -6.70 14.18 16.10
CA PRO A 180 -7.59 13.19 15.52
C PRO A 180 -9.06 13.58 15.69
N THR A 181 -9.88 13.28 14.69
CA THR A 181 -11.34 13.53 14.74
C THR A 181 -12.14 12.26 15.06
N GLY A 182 -11.55 11.08 14.91
CA GLY A 182 -12.24 9.79 14.97
C GLY A 182 -13.12 9.50 13.74
N GLU A 183 -13.19 10.42 12.78
CA GLU A 183 -14.03 10.27 11.60
C GLU A 183 -13.39 9.37 10.54
N LYS A 184 -14.23 8.75 9.71
CA LYS A 184 -13.78 7.97 8.57
C LYS A 184 -13.28 8.91 7.46
N VAL A 185 -12.02 8.78 7.10
CA VAL A 185 -11.44 9.36 5.90
C VAL A 185 -11.57 8.34 4.78
N GLN A 186 -12.16 8.74 3.64
CA GLN A 186 -12.32 7.86 2.49
C GLN A 186 -12.18 8.63 1.18
N PHE A 187 -11.68 7.96 0.15
CA PHE A 187 -11.75 8.46 -1.22
C PHE A 187 -11.83 7.32 -2.23
N TYR A 188 -12.27 7.66 -3.43
CA TYR A 188 -12.32 6.75 -4.56
C TYR A 188 -11.39 7.23 -5.67
N GLY A 189 -10.87 6.30 -6.45
CA GLY A 189 -10.03 6.60 -7.60
C GLY A 189 -10.22 5.59 -8.72
N LEU A 190 -9.57 5.88 -9.85
CA LEU A 190 -9.44 4.96 -10.99
C LEU A 190 -7.97 4.60 -11.15
N GLY A 191 -7.70 3.33 -11.40
CA GLY A 191 -6.39 2.81 -11.71
C GLY A 191 -6.36 2.13 -13.08
N VAL A 192 -5.20 2.17 -13.73
CA VAL A 192 -4.93 1.44 -14.96
C VAL A 192 -3.67 0.61 -14.75
N LEU A 193 -3.78 -0.70 -14.94
CA LEU A 193 -2.65 -1.63 -14.95
C LEU A 193 -2.40 -2.09 -16.37
N LYS A 194 -1.15 -1.92 -16.83
CA LYS A 194 -0.67 -2.56 -18.04
C LYS A 194 0.16 -3.78 -17.64
N VAL A 195 -0.30 -4.96 -18.05
CA VAL A 195 0.28 -6.27 -17.70
C VAL A 195 0.86 -6.95 -18.92
#